data_AF-A0A7X4LL92-F1
#
_entry.id   AF-A0A7X4LL92-F1
#
_cell.length_a   1.000
_cell.length_b   1.000
_cell.length_c   1.000
_cell.angle_alpha   90.00
_cell.angle_beta   90.00
_cell.angle_gamma   90.00
#
_symmetry.space_group_name_H-M   'P 1'
#
loop_
_entity.id
_entity.type
_entity.pdbx_description
1 polymer ?
#
loop_
_entity_poly.entity_id
_entity_poly.type
_entity_poly.pdbx_seq_one_letter_code
_entity_poly.pdbx_strand_id
1 'polypeptide(L)' 'MKRDDLGICLSRHMLVSHMQSTFTCVRAYEVDSDAHDDVRVMMAFPQMSGKDVLLSMQGDHELEWRAEHYCPCHHHY' A
#
# COMPACT_ATOMS: atom_id res chain seq x y z
N MET A 1 -9.50 -5.27 -1.38
CA MET A 1 -8.19 -5.47 -2.04
C MET A 1 -8.46 -5.54 -3.53
N LYS A 2 -8.04 -4.53 -4.30
CA LYS A 2 -8.25 -4.46 -5.75
C LYS A 2 -6.88 -4.33 -6.40
N ARG A 3 -6.65 -5.02 -7.52
CA ARG A 3 -5.42 -4.90 -8.31
C ARG A 3 -5.71 -4.13 -9.59
N ASP A 4 -4.79 -3.27 -9.99
CA ASP A 4 -4.74 -2.63 -11.30
C ASP A 4 -3.33 -2.73 -11.88
N ASP A 5 -3.10 -1.98 -12.96
CA ASP A 5 -1.85 -2.00 -13.74
C ASP A 5 -0.62 -1.58 -12.90
N LEU A 6 -0.82 -0.86 -11.80
CA LEU A 6 0.24 -0.39 -10.89
C LEU A 6 0.39 -1.26 -9.63
N GLY A 7 -0.47 -2.26 -9.43
CA GLY A 7 -0.42 -3.21 -8.32
C GLY A 7 -1.71 -3.26 -7.50
N ILE A 8 -1.60 -3.79 -6.28
CA ILE A 8 -2.69 -3.96 -5.33
C ILE A 8 -2.90 -2.63 -4.59
N CYS A 9 -4.05 -1.99 -4.78
CA CYS A 9 -4.43 -0.80 -4.02
C CYS A 9 -4.60 -1.15 -2.53
N LEU A 10 -3.87 -0.43 -1.68
CA LEU A 10 -3.92 -0.57 -0.23
C LEU A 10 -4.80 0.53 0.34
N SER A 11 -5.86 0.13 1.05
CA SER A 11 -6.73 1.07 1.79
C SER A 11 -6.65 0.80 3.28
N ARG A 12 -6.85 1.84 4.09
CA ARG A 12 -6.89 1.71 5.55
C ARG A 12 -7.84 0.61 6.01
N HIS A 13 -9.05 0.56 5.44
CA HIS A 13 -10.06 -0.46 5.77
C HIS A 13 -9.55 -1.88 5.48
N MET A 14 -8.89 -2.10 4.34
CA MET A 14 -8.34 -3.41 3.99
C MET A 14 -7.18 -3.81 4.90
N LEU A 15 -6.29 -2.86 5.24
CA LEU A 15 -5.13 -3.12 6.09
C LEU A 15 -5.51 -3.48 7.52
N VAL A 16 -6.62 -2.94 8.04
CA VAL A 16 -7.13 -3.30 9.38
C VAL A 16 -7.46 -4.79 9.47
N SER A 17 -7.97 -5.41 8.41
CA SER A 17 -8.23 -6.86 8.36
C SER A 17 -6.99 -7.71 8.06
N HIS A 18 -5.88 -7.09 7.63
CA HIS A 18 -4.67 -7.76 7.16
C HIS A 18 -3.41 -7.28 7.88
N MET A 19 -3.53 -6.78 9.11
CA MET A 19 -2.43 -6.15 9.85
C MET A 19 -1.18 -7.04 9.98
N GLN A 20 -1.39 -8.35 10.12
CA GLN A 20 -0.30 -9.32 10.28
C GLN A 20 0.30 -9.75 8.94
N SER A 21 -0.43 -9.59 7.83
CA SER A 21 0.04 -10.03 6.53
C SER A 21 1.19 -9.15 6.02
N THR A 22 1.97 -9.69 5.09
CA THR A 22 3.11 -9.01 4.51
C THR A 22 2.78 -8.53 3.10
N PHE A 23 3.20 -7.32 2.76
CA PHE A 23 3.08 -6.75 1.43
C PHE A 23 4.49 -6.47 0.89
N THR A 24 4.74 -6.80 -0.38
CA THR A 24 6.05 -6.57 -1.01
C THR A 24 5.96 -5.56 -2.16
N CYS A 25 7.09 -4.91 -2.42
CA CYS A 25 7.20 -3.80 -3.36
C CYS A 25 6.14 -2.72 -3.10
N VAL A 26 6.05 -2.28 -1.85
CA VAL A 26 5.07 -1.27 -1.42
C VAL A 26 5.52 0.09 -1.92
N ARG A 27 4.61 0.83 -2.57
CA ARG A 27 4.85 2.17 -3.11
C ARG A 27 3.73 3.11 -2.66
N ALA A 28 4.09 4.35 -2.36
CA ALA A 28 3.13 5.43 -2.10
C ALA A 28 3.30 6.49 -3.19
N TYR A 29 2.20 6.83 -3.86
CA TYR A 29 2.17 7.78 -4.96
C TYR A 29 1.51 9.09 -4.52
N GLU A 30 2.05 10.20 -4.98
CA GLU A 30 1.42 11.51 -4.85
C GLU A 30 0.14 11.53 -5.70
N VAL A 31 -0.97 11.93 -5.08
CA VAL A 31 -2.24 12.16 -5.80
C VAL A 31 -2.26 13.63 -6.19
N ASP A 32 -1.64 13.96 -7.31
CA ASP A 32 -1.73 15.32 -7.84
C ASP A 32 -3.03 15.45 -8.64
N SER A 33 -3.93 16.33 -8.20
CA SER A 33 -5.24 16.53 -8.84
C SER A 33 -5.15 17.23 -10.20
N ASP A 34 -4.01 17.86 -10.52
CA ASP A 34 -3.83 18.68 -11.73
C ASP A 34 -2.95 18.02 -12.82
N ALA A 35 -2.27 16.92 -12.53
CA ALA A 35 -1.37 16.26 -13.48
C ALA A 35 -1.99 14.98 -14.05
N HIS A 36 -2.62 15.08 -15.22
CA HIS A 36 -2.81 13.93 -16.09
C HIS A 36 -1.41 13.36 -16.46
N ASP A 37 -1.20 12.08 -16.15
CA ASP A 37 -0.14 11.15 -16.61
C ASP A 37 1.11 10.89 -15.74
N ASP A 38 1.58 11.79 -14.86
CA ASP A 38 2.81 11.54 -14.11
C ASP A 38 2.58 11.03 -12.67
N VAL A 39 2.52 9.70 -12.51
CA VAL A 39 2.40 9.07 -11.19
C VAL A 39 3.72 9.14 -10.43
N ARG A 40 3.87 10.10 -9.51
CA ARG A 40 5.11 10.29 -8.75
C ARG A 40 5.18 9.38 -7.52
N VAL A 41 6.22 8.55 -7.45
CA VAL A 41 6.51 7.73 -6.26
C VAL A 41 7.14 8.61 -5.18
N MET A 42 6.46 8.74 -4.04
CA MET A 42 6.93 9.47 -2.86
C MET A 42 7.68 8.57 -1.89
N MET A 43 7.22 7.32 -1.76
CA MET A 43 7.85 6.33 -0.90
C MET A 43 7.87 4.97 -1.59
N ALA A 44 8.94 4.20 -1.36
CA ALA A 44 9.07 2.83 -1.83
C ALA A 44 9.73 1.97 -0.75
N PHE A 45 9.11 0.84 -0.45
CA PHE A 45 9.58 -0.13 0.53
C PHE A 45 9.60 -1.52 -0.10
N PRO A 46 10.71 -2.27 0.00
CA PRO A 46 10.76 -3.64 -0.50
C PRO A 46 9.70 -4.54 0.13
N GLN A 47 9.41 -4.31 1.42
CA GLN A 47 8.45 -5.09 2.19
C GLN A 47 7.93 -4.28 3.39
N MET A 48 6.64 -4.43 3.71
CA MET A 48 6.02 -3.90 4.93
C MET A 48 4.95 -4.86 5.44
N SER A 49 4.73 -4.92 6.76
CA SER A 49 3.52 -5.56 7.27
C SER A 49 2.30 -4.67 7.04
N GLY A 50 1.09 -5.26 7.07
CA GLY A 50 -0.14 -4.48 6.96
C GLY A 50 -0.27 -3.41 8.04
N LYS A 51 0.26 -3.69 9.25
CA LYS A 51 0.36 -2.73 10.34
C LYS A 51 1.31 -1.58 10.01
N ASP A 52 2.49 -1.87 9.46
CA ASP A 52 3.47 -0.83 9.12
C ASP A 52 2.92 0.10 8.04
N VAL A 53 2.28 -0.44 7.00
CA VAL A 53 1.64 0.36 5.95
C VAL A 53 0.57 1.27 6.56
N LEU A 54 -0.27 0.74 7.46
CA LEU A 54 -1.33 1.50 8.11
C LEU A 54 -0.79 2.65 8.97
N LEU A 55 0.34 2.45 9.65
CA LEU A 55 1.03 3.50 10.43
C LEU A 55 1.62 4.56 9.50
N SER A 56 2.24 4.17 8.39
CA SER A 56 2.77 5.11 7.40
C SER A 56 1.70 5.94 6.69
N MET A 57 0.46 5.43 6.62
CA MET A 57 -0.68 6.18 6.12
C MET A 57 -1.16 7.30 7.06
N GLN A 58 -0.65 7.44 8.29
CA GLN A 58 -1.13 8.44 9.25
C GLN A 58 -0.63 9.89 9.00
N GLY A 59 0.15 10.14 7.93
CA GLY A 59 0.60 11.48 7.56
C GLY A 59 -0.48 12.37 6.96
N ASP A 60 -0.21 13.68 6.88
CA ASP A 60 -1.10 14.72 6.34
C ASP A 60 -1.24 14.71 4.80
N HIS A 61 -0.40 13.93 4.09
CA HIS A 61 -0.45 13.84 2.64
C HIS A 61 -1.39 12.71 2.18
N GLU A 62 -2.33 13.04 1.31
CA GLU A 62 -3.19 12.06 0.65
C GLU A 62 -2.37 11.33 -0.43
N LEU A 63 -1.87 10.16 -0.08
CA LEU A 63 -1.07 9.31 -0.95
C LEU A 63 -1.84 8.05 -1.34
N GLU A 64 -1.69 7.62 -2.59
CA GLU A 64 -2.16 6.32 -3.03
C GLU A 64 -1.12 5.25 -2.72
N TRP A 65 -1.48 4.28 -1.89
CA TRP A 65 -0.59 3.17 -1.53
C TRP A 65 -0.87 1.93 -2.36
N ARG A 66 0.18 1.30 -2.86
CA ARG A 66 0.11 0.07 -3.67
C ARG A 66 1.15 -0.95 -3.21
N ALA A 67 0.88 -2.23 -3.45
CA ALA A 67 1.86 -3.31 -3.31
C ALA A 67 1.85 -4.20 -4.56
N GLU A 68 2.98 -4.80 -4.90
CA GLU A 68 3.01 -5.75 -6.03
C GLU A 68 2.50 -7.14 -5.63
N HIS A 69 2.81 -7.54 -4.40
CA HIS A 69 2.37 -8.83 -3.86
C HIS A 69 1.79 -8.68 -2.45
N TYR A 70 0.84 -9.56 -2.17
CA TYR A 70 0.24 -9.79 -0.86
C TYR A 70 0.57 -11.22 -0.42
N CYS A 71 1.20 -11.33 0.75
CA CYS A 71 1.59 -12.59 1.38
C CYS A 71 0.73 -12.77 2.64
N PRO A 72 -0.31 -13.62 2.60
CA PRO A 72 -1.14 -13.86 3.77
C PRO A 72 -0.31 -14.47 4.90
N CYS A 73 -0.54 -14.01 6.12
CA CYS A 73 -0.03 -14.71 7.29
C CYS A 73 -0.81 -16.03 7.45
N HIS A 74 -0.25 -17.14 6.95
CA HIS A 74 -0.76 -18.45 7.28
C HIS A 74 -0.46 -18.75 8.75
N HIS A 75 -1.49 -18.73 9.58
CA HIS A 75 -1.46 -19.49 10.83
C HIS A 75 -1.45 -20.98 10.45
N HIS A 76 -0.26 -21.56 10.35
CA HIS A 76 -0.11 -23.00 10.44
C HIS A 76 -0.39 -23.39 11.90
N TYR A 77 -1.59 -23.90 12.16
CA TYR A 77 -1.91 -24.71 13.34
C TYR A 77 -2.10 -26.15 12.91
#